data_AF-A0A829HCY2-F1
#
_entry.id   AF-A0A829HCY2-F1
#
_cell.length_a   1.000
_cell.length_b   1.000
_cell.length_c   1.000
_cell.angle_alpha   90.00
_cell.angle_beta   90.00
_cell.angle_gamma   90.00
#
_symmetry.space_group_name_H-M   'P 1'
#
loop_
_entity.id
_entity.type
_entity.pdbx_description
1 polymer ?
#
loop_
_entity_poly.entity_id
_entity_poly.type
_entity_poly.pdbx_seq_one_letter_code
_entity_poly.pdbx_strand_id
1 'polypeptide(L)'
;MYFLTSPLNAADLEKCAGIEYTADTMMTFHQMGSDVEKAKDTYAKLFKEKSEIFNKIVDEAKNSPVYADEKEAENAIENFKSKWKKYCLEHNID
;
A
#
# COMPACT_ATOMS: atom_id res chain seq x y z
N MET A 1 25.00 2.81 26.58
CA MET A 1 24.22 1.98 25.65
C MET A 1 23.00 1.49 26.40
N TYR A 2 21.84 2.11 26.17
CA TYR A 2 20.55 1.57 26.59
C TYR A 2 19.57 1.86 25.45
N PHE A 3 19.19 0.80 24.74
CA PHE A 3 18.16 0.84 23.70
C PHE A 3 16.82 1.11 24.38
N LEU A 4 16.17 2.23 24.04
CA LEU A 4 14.75 2.43 24.29
C LEU A 4 13.98 1.63 23.23
N THR A 5 13.82 0.33 23.44
CA THR A 5 12.77 -0.44 22.77
C THR A 5 11.44 0.03 23.34
N SER A 6 10.82 1.02 22.68
CA SER A 6 9.43 1.36 22.93
C SER A 6 8.58 0.11 22.63
N PRO A 7 7.60 -0.25 23.48
CA PRO A 7 6.68 -1.32 23.15
C PRO A 7 5.86 -0.86 21.94
N LEU A 8 5.93 -1.60 20.81
CA LEU A 8 4.98 -1.40 19.71
C LEU A 8 3.57 -1.59 20.29
N ASN A 9 2.79 -0.51 20.36
CA ASN A 9 1.45 -0.56 20.89
C ASN A 9 0.55 -1.26 19.86
N ALA A 10 -0.50 -1.98 20.26
CA ALA A 10 -1.43 -2.58 19.30
C ALA A 10 -2.05 -1.54 18.34
N ALA A 11 -2.15 -0.29 18.82
CA ALA A 11 -2.51 0.87 18.01
C ALA A 11 -1.50 1.19 16.90
N ASP A 12 -0.20 0.94 17.11
CA ASP A 12 0.85 1.12 16.09
C ASP A 12 0.85 -0.01 15.04
N LEU A 13 0.32 -1.19 15.40
CA LEU A 13 0.11 -2.30 14.47
C LEU A 13 -1.12 -2.09 13.56
N GLU A 14 -2.15 -1.42 14.06
CA GLU A 14 -3.29 -0.95 13.25
C GLU A 14 -2.97 0.33 12.47
N LYS A 15 -2.04 1.15 12.98
CA LYS A 15 -1.54 2.33 12.27
C LYS A 15 -0.98 1.90 10.93
N CYS A 16 -1.46 2.53 9.86
CA CYS A 16 -1.12 2.19 8.47
C CYS A 16 -1.69 0.89 7.89
N ALA A 17 -2.46 0.08 8.64
CA ALA A 17 -3.03 -1.17 8.12
C ALA A 17 -3.92 -0.93 6.90
N GLY A 18 -4.68 0.19 6.88
CA GLY A 18 -5.47 0.58 5.71
C GLY A 18 -4.62 0.93 4.49
N ILE A 19 -3.44 1.53 4.69
CA ILE A 19 -2.49 1.86 3.60
C ILE A 19 -1.80 0.60 3.07
N GLU A 20 -1.36 -0.28 3.98
CA GLU A 20 -0.79 -1.58 3.63
C GLU A 20 -1.78 -2.40 2.80
N TYR A 21 -3.02 -2.52 3.27
CA TYR A 21 -4.09 -3.23 2.56
C TYR A 21 -4.38 -2.63 1.18
N THR A 22 -4.44 -1.30 1.10
CA THR A 22 -4.68 -0.60 -0.18
C THR A 22 -3.54 -0.86 -1.15
N ALA A 23 -2.29 -0.73 -0.71
CA ALA A 23 -1.11 -0.95 -1.55
C ALA A 23 -1.03 -2.39 -2.05
N ASP A 24 -1.26 -3.37 -1.18
CA ASP A 24 -1.35 -4.80 -1.51
C ASP A 24 -2.44 -5.06 -2.57
N THR A 25 -3.65 -4.55 -2.35
CA THR A 25 -4.79 -4.74 -3.26
C THR A 25 -4.52 -4.13 -4.64
N MET A 26 -4.03 -2.88 -4.69
CA MET A 26 -3.79 -2.20 -5.97
C MET A 26 -2.67 -2.85 -6.77
N MET A 27 -1.59 -3.26 -6.11
CA MET A 27 -0.48 -3.94 -6.79
C MET A 27 -0.88 -5.34 -7.24
N THR A 28 -1.68 -6.07 -6.46
CA THR A 28 -2.24 -7.37 -6.86
C THR A 28 -3.09 -7.24 -8.11
N PHE A 29 -4.02 -6.28 -8.15
CA PHE A 29 -4.83 -6.02 -9.33
C PHE A 29 -3.98 -5.67 -10.55
N HIS A 30 -2.94 -4.84 -10.36
CA HIS A 30 -2.01 -4.51 -11.43
C HIS A 30 -1.29 -5.75 -11.98
N GLN A 31 -0.74 -6.61 -11.11
CA GLN A 31 -0.07 -7.85 -11.52
C GLN A 31 -1.02 -8.82 -12.24
N MET A 32 -2.31 -8.82 -11.87
CA MET A 32 -3.35 -9.60 -12.55
C MET A 32 -3.82 -9.00 -13.88
N GLY A 33 -3.23 -7.88 -14.32
CA GLY A 33 -3.63 -7.17 -15.55
C GLY A 33 -4.97 -6.43 -15.42
N SER A 34 -5.45 -6.22 -14.19
CA SER A 34 -6.65 -5.43 -13.94
C SER A 34 -6.34 -3.94 -14.05
N ASP A 35 -7.31 -3.19 -14.56
CA ASP A 35 -7.22 -1.74 -14.71
C ASP A 35 -7.39 -1.05 -13.34
N VAL A 36 -6.26 -0.72 -12.72
CA VAL A 36 -6.20 -0.05 -11.41
C VAL A 36 -6.78 1.37 -11.48
N GLU A 37 -6.77 2.03 -12.63
CA GLU A 37 -7.38 3.35 -12.80
C GLU A 37 -8.91 3.27 -12.76
N LYS A 38 -9.52 2.22 -13.31
CA LYS A 38 -10.97 1.99 -13.12
C LYS A 38 -11.33 1.65 -11.68
N ALA A 39 -10.45 0.98 -10.96
CA ALA A 39 -10.61 0.73 -9.53
C ALA A 39 -10.61 2.07 -8.75
N LYS A 40 -9.79 3.04 -9.15
CA LYS A 40 -9.70 4.38 -8.54
C LYS A 40 -11.07 5.04 -8.35
N ASP A 41 -11.92 5.06 -9.37
CA ASP A 41 -13.24 5.70 -9.30
C ASP A 41 -14.22 4.98 -8.36
N THR A 42 -14.05 3.65 -8.23
CA THR A 42 -14.85 2.83 -7.33
C THR A 42 -14.42 3.03 -5.88
N TYR A 43 -13.11 3.06 -5.63
CA TYR A 43 -12.53 3.23 -4.30
C TYR A 43 -12.58 4.69 -3.82
N ALA A 44 -12.43 5.68 -4.69
CA ALA A 44 -12.59 7.09 -4.34
C ALA A 44 -13.98 7.41 -3.76
N LYS A 45 -15.02 6.70 -4.23
CA LYS A 45 -16.39 6.79 -3.66
C LYS A 45 -16.50 6.13 -2.30
N LEU A 46 -15.73 5.08 -2.03
CA LEU A 46 -15.70 4.37 -0.74
C LEU A 46 -14.91 5.16 0.32
N PHE A 47 -13.83 5.83 -0.07
CA PHE A 47 -12.95 6.56 0.84
C PHE A 47 -13.26 8.07 0.92
N LYS A 48 -14.55 8.47 0.92
CA LYS A 48 -15.00 9.88 1.07
C LYS A 48 -14.03 10.70 1.94
N GLU A 49 -13.22 11.55 1.29
CA GLU A 49 -12.19 12.42 1.87
C GLU A 49 -10.91 11.80 2.47
N LYS A 50 -10.41 10.68 1.94
CA LYS A 50 -8.99 10.29 2.05
C LYS A 50 -8.50 9.80 0.68
N SER A 51 -7.37 10.22 0.12
CA SER A 51 -6.32 11.15 0.52
C SER A 51 -5.39 11.24 -0.70
N GLU A 52 -4.58 12.29 -0.85
CA GLU A 52 -3.52 12.33 -1.87
C GLU A 52 -2.66 11.04 -1.90
N ILE A 53 -2.57 10.35 -0.77
CA ILE A 53 -1.87 9.09 -0.62
C ILE A 53 -2.52 7.96 -1.41
N PHE A 54 -3.85 7.85 -1.40
CA PHE A 54 -4.55 6.86 -2.24
C PHE A 54 -4.22 7.06 -3.72
N ASN A 55 -4.26 8.32 -4.20
CA ASN A 55 -3.91 8.64 -5.57
C ASN A 55 -2.44 8.29 -5.89
N LYS A 56 -1.51 8.58 -4.97
CA LYS A 56 -0.10 8.21 -5.13
C LYS A 56 0.11 6.69 -5.17
N ILE A 57 -0.60 5.93 -4.34
CA ILE A 57 -0.55 4.45 -4.36
C ILE A 57 -1.01 3.93 -5.73
N VAL A 58 -2.15 4.39 -6.23
CA VAL A 58 -2.68 3.97 -7.54
C VAL A 58 -1.73 4.36 -8.67
N ASP A 59 -1.23 5.60 -8.66
CA ASP A 59 -0.32 6.09 -9.71
C ASP A 59 1.03 5.37 -9.67
N GLU A 60 1.51 4.93 -8.52
CA GLU A 60 2.74 4.15 -8.44
C GLU A 60 2.52 2.69 -8.86
N ALA A 61 1.41 2.07 -8.43
CA ALA A 61 1.05 0.69 -8.79
C ALA A 61 0.93 0.54 -10.32
N LYS A 62 0.18 1.41 -11.00
CA LYS A 62 -0.04 1.32 -12.46
C LYS A 62 1.24 1.48 -13.28
N ASN A 63 2.23 2.19 -12.75
CA ASN A 63 3.52 2.42 -13.40
C ASN A 63 4.56 1.35 -13.04
N SER A 64 4.21 0.41 -12.16
CA SER A 64 5.08 -0.70 -11.81
C SER A 64 5.13 -1.74 -12.94
N PRO A 65 6.22 -2.49 -13.10
CA PRO A 65 6.27 -3.61 -14.04
C PRO A 65 5.29 -4.72 -13.66
N VAL A 66 4.71 -5.37 -14.66
CA VAL A 66 3.90 -6.60 -14.50
C VAL A 66 4.80 -7.79 -14.81
N TYR A 67 4.86 -8.74 -13.91
CA TYR A 67 5.69 -9.92 -14.02
C TYR A 67 4.86 -11.11 -14.50
N ALA A 68 5.42 -11.89 -15.43
CA ALA A 68 4.80 -13.13 -15.89
C ALA A 68 5.06 -14.30 -14.94
N ASP A 69 6.15 -14.24 -14.17
CA ASP A 69 6.48 -15.20 -13.13
C ASP A 69 5.73 -14.88 -11.83
N GLU A 70 5.07 -15.88 -11.26
CA GLU A 70 4.24 -15.74 -10.06
C GLU A 70 5.07 -15.28 -8.86
N LYS A 71 6.28 -15.82 -8.68
CA LYS A 71 7.14 -15.48 -7.54
C LYS A 71 7.69 -14.07 -7.68
N GLU A 72 8.02 -13.61 -8.88
CA GLU A 72 8.38 -12.22 -9.12
C GLU A 72 7.21 -11.27 -8.85
N ALA A 73 6.00 -11.63 -9.27
CA ALA A 73 4.79 -10.86 -8.98
C ALA A 73 4.50 -10.76 -7.48
N GLU A 74 4.56 -11.88 -6.74
CA GLU A 74 4.40 -11.91 -5.28
C GLU A 74 5.45 -11.03 -4.58
N ASN A 75 6.71 -11.13 -4.97
CA ASN A 75 7.77 -10.28 -4.43
C ASN A 75 7.52 -8.80 -4.73
N ALA A 76 7.00 -8.46 -5.91
CA ALA A 76 6.64 -7.09 -6.26
C ALA A 76 5.51 -6.56 -5.38
N ILE A 77 4.49 -7.37 -5.10
CA ILE A 77 3.37 -7.03 -4.19
C ILE A 77 3.88 -6.82 -2.76
N GLU A 78 4.67 -7.76 -2.23
CA GLU A 78 5.25 -7.69 -0.87
C GLU A 78 6.15 -6.47 -0.69
N ASN A 79 7.01 -6.19 -1.67
CA ASN A 79 7.89 -5.02 -1.64
C ASN A 79 7.09 -3.72 -1.71
N PHE A 80 6.06 -3.67 -2.55
CA PHE A 80 5.21 -2.50 -2.72
C PHE A 80 4.43 -2.17 -1.45
N LYS A 81 3.76 -3.16 -0.83
CA LYS A 81 3.02 -2.91 0.42
C LYS A 81 3.96 -2.56 1.59
N SER A 82 5.13 -3.21 1.67
CA SER A 82 6.13 -2.92 2.71
C SER A 82 6.66 -1.50 2.59
N LYS A 83 6.91 -1.03 1.36
CA LYS A 83 7.29 0.36 1.08
C LYS A 83 6.24 1.34 1.60
N TRP A 84 4.97 1.11 1.27
CA TRP A 84 3.87 2.02 1.66
C TRP A 84 3.58 2.01 3.16
N LYS A 85 3.69 0.85 3.81
CA LYS A 85 3.64 0.75 5.27
C LYS A 85 4.73 1.58 5.93
N LYS A 86 5.97 1.44 5.44
CA LYS A 86 7.11 2.23 5.94
C LYS A 86 6.89 3.74 5.73
N TYR A 87 6.43 4.15 4.55
CA TYR A 87 6.09 5.55 4.25
C TYR A 87 5.05 6.10 5.23
N CYS A 88 3.99 5.34 5.50
CA CYS A 88 2.96 5.76 6.44
C CYS A 88 3.49 5.94 7.87
N LEU A 89 4.33 5.03 8.35
CA LEU A 89 4.96 5.12 9.67
C LEU A 89 5.91 6.33 9.77
N GLU A 90 6.73 6.57 8.75
CA GLU A 90 7.69 7.69 8.71
C GLU A 90 6.99 9.06 8.66
N HIS A 91 5.84 9.13 8.00
CA HIS A 91 5.07 10.37 7.84
C HIS A 91 3.92 10.53 8.83
N ASN A 92 3.74 9.60 9.78
CA ASN A 92 2.65 9.58 10.76
C ASN A 92 1.26 9.82 10.12
N ILE A 93 0.97 9.08 9.05
CA ILE A 93 -0.32 9.18 8.36
C ILE A 93 -1.38 8.42 9.17
N ASP A 94 -2.48 9.11 9.52
CA ASP A 94 -3.65 8.55 10.24
C ASP A 94 -4.86 8.34 9.31
#